data_AF-A0A0D6LF09-F1
#
_entry.id   AF-A0A0D6LF09-F1
#
_cell.length_a   1.000
_cell.length_b   1.000
_cell.length_c   1.000
_cell.angle_alpha   90.00
_cell.angle_beta   90.00
_cell.angle_gamma   90.00
#
_symmetry.space_group_name_H-M   'P 1'
#
loop_
_entity.id
_entity.type
_entity.pdbx_description
1 polymer ?
#
loop_
_entity_poly.entity_id
_entity_poly.type
_entity_poly.pdbx_seq_one_letter_code
_entity_poly.pdbx_strand_id
1 'polypeptide(L)'
;MASSEAGVRLSINLRERCRMHDLNEALDDLRAVLPYARGGSVRKLSKIATLLLAKNHIIMQAKAIEELRQLVVSLRTQLESKPPASDE
;
A
#
# COMPACT_ATOMS: atom_id res chain seq x y z
N MET A 1 45.27 -25.03 -6.79
CA MET A 1 44.47 -24.22 -5.84
C MET A 1 43.37 -23.43 -6.57
N ALA A 2 42.53 -24.09 -7.38
CA ALA A 2 41.46 -23.43 -8.15
C ALA A 2 40.06 -23.51 -7.50
N SER A 3 39.95 -24.14 -6.31
CA SER A 3 38.68 -24.48 -5.68
C SER A 3 38.05 -23.38 -4.81
N SER A 4 38.72 -22.23 -4.64
CA SER A 4 38.24 -21.14 -3.78
C SER A 4 37.26 -20.21 -4.50
N GLU A 5 37.53 -19.86 -5.76
CA GLU A 5 36.76 -18.85 -6.50
C GLU A 5 35.34 -19.33 -6.87
N ALA A 6 35.21 -20.61 -7.23
CA ALA A 6 33.91 -21.23 -7.49
C ALA A 6 33.01 -21.28 -6.23
N GLY A 7 33.60 -21.55 -5.05
CA GLY A 7 32.89 -21.55 -3.78
C GLY A 7 32.40 -20.14 -3.39
N VAL A 8 33.22 -19.12 -3.62
CA VAL A 8 32.84 -17.71 -3.39
C VAL A 8 31.70 -17.29 -4.31
N ARG A 9 31.78 -17.61 -5.62
CA ARG A 9 30.69 -17.31 -6.58
C ARG A 9 29.36 -17.96 -6.17
N LEU A 10 29.39 -19.23 -5.75
CA LEU A 10 28.19 -19.95 -5.29
C LEU A 10 27.58 -19.32 -4.04
N SER A 11 28.42 -18.95 -3.06
CA SER A 11 27.97 -18.28 -1.83
C SER A 11 27.31 -16.92 -2.12
N ILE A 12 27.91 -16.13 -3.02
CA ILE A 12 27.35 -14.83 -3.44
C ILE A 12 25.99 -15.03 -4.13
N ASN A 13 25.90 -15.98 -5.06
CA ASN A 13 24.65 -16.25 -5.77
C ASN A 13 23.54 -16.74 -4.83
N LEU A 14 23.88 -17.57 -3.84
CA LEU A 14 22.92 -18.00 -2.83
C LEU A 14 22.40 -16.80 -2.02
N ARG A 15 23.31 -15.95 -1.53
CA ARG A 15 22.95 -14.75 -0.77
C ARG A 15 22.02 -13.81 -1.56
N GLU A 16 22.33 -13.58 -2.84
CA GLU A 16 21.50 -12.71 -3.68
C GLU A 16 20.11 -13.32 -3.94
N ARG A 17 20.02 -14.65 -4.09
CA ARG A 17 18.72 -15.33 -4.19
C ARG A 17 17.89 -15.17 -2.93
N CYS A 18 18.48 -15.31 -1.74
CA CYS A 18 17.78 -15.08 -0.47
C CYS A 18 17.30 -13.63 -0.39
N ARG A 19 18.17 -12.64 -0.65
CA ARG A 19 17.79 -11.22 -0.68
C ARG A 19 16.62 -10.94 -1.63
N MET A 20 16.61 -11.58 -2.80
CA MET A 20 15.53 -11.46 -3.77
C MET A 20 14.22 -12.15 -3.32
N HIS A 21 14.28 -13.21 -2.51
CA HIS A 21 13.10 -13.82 -1.91
C HIS A 21 12.46 -12.87 -0.90
N ASP A 22 13.25 -12.35 0.05
CA ASP A 22 12.78 -11.39 1.05
C ASP A 22 12.12 -10.16 0.39
N LEU A 23 12.73 -9.65 -0.68
CA LEU A 23 12.19 -8.53 -1.44
C LEU A 23 10.85 -8.88 -2.13
N ASN A 24 10.74 -10.10 -2.67
CA ASN A 24 9.51 -10.53 -3.34
C ASN A 24 8.39 -10.77 -2.33
N GLU A 25 8.70 -11.30 -1.15
CA GLU A 25 7.76 -11.50 -0.04
C GLU A 25 7.18 -10.15 0.41
N ALA A 26 8.03 -9.17 0.72
CA ALA A 26 7.58 -7.82 1.07
C ALA A 26 6.70 -7.16 -0.02
N LEU A 27 6.99 -7.44 -1.30
CA LEU A 27 6.19 -6.94 -2.41
C LEU A 27 4.83 -7.66 -2.52
N ASP A 28 4.75 -8.93 -2.13
CA ASP A 28 3.49 -9.68 -2.06
C ASP A 28 2.62 -9.22 -0.89
N ASP A 29 3.21 -8.91 0.26
CA ASP A 29 2.51 -8.25 1.37
C ASP A 29 1.95 -6.89 0.94
N LEU A 30 2.73 -6.11 0.19
CA LEU A 30 2.23 -4.87 -0.40
C LEU A 30 1.04 -5.14 -1.33
N ARG A 31 1.08 -6.17 -2.18
CA ARG A 31 -0.06 -6.51 -3.05
C ARG A 31 -1.31 -6.83 -2.24
N ALA A 32 -1.19 -7.51 -1.11
CA ALA A 32 -2.33 -7.94 -0.30
C ALA A 32 -3.17 -6.78 0.27
N VAL A 33 -2.56 -5.61 0.46
CA VAL A 33 -3.23 -4.41 1.01
C VAL A 33 -3.75 -3.46 -0.07
N LEU A 34 -3.41 -3.68 -1.35
CA LEU A 34 -3.87 -2.80 -2.43
C LEU A 34 -5.34 -3.05 -2.80
N PRO A 35 -6.05 -2.02 -3.31
CA PRO A 35 -7.33 -2.24 -3.95
C PRO A 35 -7.17 -3.26 -5.08
N TYR A 36 -8.16 -4.15 -5.23
CA TYR A 36 -8.16 -5.30 -6.17
C TYR A 36 -7.35 -6.54 -5.77
N ALA A 37 -6.73 -6.57 -4.57
CA ALA A 37 -6.04 -7.75 -4.06
C ALA A 37 -6.99 -8.93 -3.75
N ARG A 38 -8.26 -8.62 -3.48
CA ARG A 38 -9.26 -9.60 -3.04
C ARG A 38 -10.15 -10.02 -4.22
N GLY A 39 -9.78 -11.11 -4.86
CA GLY A 39 -10.62 -11.79 -5.85
C GLY A 39 -9.89 -12.99 -6.42
N GLY A 40 -10.46 -14.20 -6.26
CA GLY A 40 -9.83 -15.47 -6.67
C GLY A 40 -9.53 -15.62 -8.16
N SER A 41 -9.84 -14.60 -8.97
CA SER A 41 -9.62 -14.55 -10.42
C SER A 41 -8.77 -13.34 -10.88
N VAL A 42 -8.26 -12.52 -9.95
CA VAL A 42 -7.46 -11.34 -10.31
C VAL A 42 -6.00 -11.76 -10.53
N ARG A 43 -5.53 -11.64 -11.77
CA ARG A 43 -4.14 -11.92 -12.16
C ARG A 43 -3.15 -11.12 -11.29
N LYS A 44 -2.10 -11.78 -10.78
CA LYS A 44 -1.02 -11.13 -10.01
C LYS A 44 -0.43 -9.96 -10.80
N LEU A 45 -0.44 -8.77 -10.19
CA LEU A 45 0.12 -7.56 -10.78
C LEU A 45 1.64 -7.67 -10.93
N SER A 46 2.19 -7.11 -12.02
CA SER A 46 3.63 -6.97 -12.20
C SER A 46 4.26 -6.12 -11.08
N LYS A 47 5.59 -6.20 -10.89
CA LYS A 47 6.29 -5.39 -9.88
C LYS A 47 6.07 -3.89 -10.10
N ILE A 48 6.19 -3.43 -11.35
CA ILE A 48 5.98 -2.03 -11.72
C ILE A 48 4.53 -1.61 -11.48
N ALA A 49 3.56 -2.42 -11.89
CA ALA A 49 2.14 -2.12 -11.69
C ALA A 49 1.78 -2.05 -10.19
N THR A 50 2.36 -2.94 -9.38
CA THR A 50 2.18 -2.95 -7.92
C THR A 50 2.67 -1.64 -7.30
N LEU A 51 3.89 -1.20 -7.66
CA LEU A 51 4.47 0.05 -7.13
C LEU A 51 3.68 1.28 -7.59
N LEU A 52 3.25 1.32 -8.85
CA LEU A 52 2.43 2.42 -9.37
C LEU A 52 1.08 2.52 -8.64
N LEU A 53 0.42 1.37 -8.47
CA LEU A 53 -0.86 1.30 -7.77
C LEU A 53 -0.71 1.68 -6.30
N ALA A 54 0.33 1.22 -5.62
CA ALA A 54 0.62 1.58 -4.24
C ALA A 54 0.81 3.09 -4.06
N LYS A 55 1.63 3.72 -4.91
CA LYS A 55 1.84 5.17 -4.88
C LYS A 55 0.51 5.93 -5.06
N ASN A 56 -0.28 5.53 -6.06
CA ASN A 56 -1.56 6.18 -6.34
C ASN A 56 -2.57 5.97 -5.21
N HIS A 57 -2.57 4.78 -4.60
CA HIS A 57 -3.44 4.46 -3.47
C HIS A 57 -3.16 5.34 -2.26
N ILE A 58 -1.88 5.55 -1.91
CA ILE A 58 -1.48 6.46 -0.82
C ILE A 58 -1.97 7.89 -1.08
N ILE A 59 -1.77 8.41 -2.31
CA ILE A 59 -2.22 9.77 -2.68
C ILE A 59 -3.75 9.88 -2.56
N MET A 60 -4.48 8.89 -3.06
CA MET A 60 -5.94 8.87 -2.99
C MET A 60 -6.45 8.80 -1.54
N GLN A 61 -5.84 7.96 -0.70
CA GLN A 61 -6.20 7.87 0.72
C GLN A 61 -5.95 9.19 1.46
N ALA A 62 -4.81 9.85 1.19
CA ALA A 62 -4.51 11.16 1.78
C ALA A 62 -5.57 12.21 1.40
N LYS A 63 -5.96 12.26 0.12
CA LYS A 63 -7.02 13.16 -0.36
C LYS A 63 -8.37 12.85 0.28
N ALA A 64 -8.76 11.58 0.36
CA ALA A 64 -10.01 11.17 0.98
C ALA A 64 -10.07 11.54 2.47
N ILE A 65 -8.96 11.42 3.20
CA ILE A 65 -8.86 11.84 4.61
C ILE A 65 -9.11 13.34 4.74
N GLU A 66 -8.54 14.16 3.86
CA GLU A 66 -8.73 15.61 3.89
C GLU A 66 -10.19 16.01 3.60
N GLU A 67 -10.80 15.41 2.58
CA GLU A 67 -12.21 15.62 2.25
C GLU A 67 -13.14 15.24 3.42
N LEU A 68 -12.86 14.11 4.09
CA LEU A 68 -13.63 13.67 5.27
C LEU A 68 -13.47 14.65 6.45
N ARG A 69 -12.27 15.21 6.66
CA ARG A 69 -12.06 16.24 7.70
C ARG A 69 -12.89 17.48 7.42
N GLN A 70 -12.91 17.96 6.18
CA GLN A 70 -13.70 19.12 5.78
C GLN A 70 -15.21 18.87 5.94
N LEU A 71 -15.67 17.66 5.58
CA LEU A 71 -17.06 17.27 5.77
C LEU A 71 -17.45 17.27 7.25
N VAL A 72 -16.60 16.73 8.12
CA VAL A 72 -16.85 16.75 9.58
C VAL A 72 -16.92 18.17 10.13
N VAL A 73 -16.07 19.09 9.67
CA VAL A 73 -16.14 20.51 10.08
C VAL A 73 -17.45 21.13 9.60
N SER A 74 -17.81 20.96 8.32
CA SER A 74 -19.05 21.49 7.76
C SER A 74 -20.29 21.01 8.52
N LEU A 75 -20.36 19.70 8.83
CA LEU A 75 -21.47 19.14 9.60
C LEU A 75 -21.54 19.70 11.04
N ARG A 76 -20.40 19.92 11.70
CA ARG A 76 -20.35 20.54 13.03
C ARG A 76 -20.88 21.97 12.99
N THR A 77 -20.42 22.78 12.03
CA THR A 77 -20.90 24.14 11.85
C THR A 77 -22.40 24.19 11.55
N GLN A 78 -22.92 23.27 10.73
CA GLN A 78 -24.35 23.17 10.47
C GLN A 78 -25.16 22.86 11.75
N LEU A 79 -24.67 21.95 12.59
CA LEU A 79 -25.31 21.62 13.86
C LEU A 79 -25.32 22.81 14.84
N GLU A 80 -24.23 23.57 14.91
CA GLU A 80 -24.11 24.75 15.77
C GLU A 80 -24.96 25.94 15.28
N SER A 81 -25.23 26.01 13.97
CA SER A 81 -26.08 27.06 13.37
C SER A 81 -27.60 26.78 13.45
N LYS A 82 -28.02 25.59 13.90
CA LYS A 82 -29.44 25.25 14.00
C LYS A 82 -30.04 25.96 15.23
N PRO A 83 -31.00 26.89 15.07
CA PRO A 83 -31.60 27.57 16.21
C PRO A 83 -32.29 26.55 17.12
N PRO A 84 -32.34 26.80 18.45
CA PRO A 84 -33.15 25.97 19.35
C PRO A 84 -34.56 25.92 18.77
N ALA A 85 -35.13 24.71 18.70
CA ALA A 85 -36.50 24.52 18.26
C ALA A 85 -37.35 25.51 19.05
N SER A 86 -38.08 26.38 18.34
CA SER A 86 -39.03 27.28 18.94
C SER A 86 -39.99 26.42 19.75
N ASP A 87 -39.91 26.49 21.07
CA ASP A 87 -40.93 25.93 21.96
C ASP A 87 -42.25 26.63 21.60
N GLU A 88 -43.17 25.88 20.96
CA GLU A 88 -44.60 26.24 20.85
C GLU A 88 -45.29 26.14 22.21
#